data_AF-A0A3G4CFH9-F1
#
_entry.id   AF-A0A3G4CFH9-F1
#
_cell.length_a   1.000
_cell.length_b   1.000
_cell.length_c   1.000
_cell.angle_alpha   90.00
_cell.angle_beta   90.00
_cell.angle_gamma   90.00
#
_symmetry.space_group_name_H-M   'P 1'
#
loop_
_entity.id
_entity.type
_entity.pdbx_description
1 polymer ?
#
loop_
_entity_poly.entity_id
_entity_poly.type
_entity_poly.pdbx_seq_one_letter_code
_entity_poly.pdbx_strand_id
1 'polypeptide(L)'
;YGPAFCCSLFEDSAEYGYGVTKANEVKRRRLESNVQAAMQSAGVSAELKGCMEKWLASKDDKEACDALFEQMKPLLAKEAANPAVKAVKDYADMLPVITTWLYGGDGWAYDIGFGGLDHVLASGDNVKVLVLDTEMYANTGGQQSKATQMSAVAKFAAGGKRMMKKDLGRVAMNYKNIYVASVSMVADPRHAIDVLMDANFYNGPSL
;
A
#
# COMPACT_ATOMS: atom_id res chain seq x y z
N TYR A 1 2.32 10.84 13.83
CA TYR A 1 2.42 9.70 12.89
C TYR A 1 2.98 10.21 11.56
N GLY A 2 3.66 9.36 10.80
CA GLY A 2 4.26 9.74 9.51
C GLY A 2 4.56 8.51 8.66
N PRO A 3 4.86 8.67 7.36
CA PRO A 3 5.12 7.56 6.48
C PRO A 3 6.43 6.85 6.89
N ALA A 4 6.35 5.53 7.06
CA ALA A 4 7.53 4.69 7.13
C ALA A 4 8.07 4.49 5.72
N PHE A 5 9.24 5.05 5.43
CA PHE A 5 9.86 5.00 4.12
C PHE A 5 10.92 3.90 4.09
N CYS A 6 10.86 3.04 3.08
CA CYS A 6 11.86 2.01 2.83
C CYS A 6 12.11 1.91 1.32
N CYS A 7 13.34 1.58 0.95
CA CYS A 7 13.75 1.30 -0.42
C CYS A 7 14.60 0.03 -0.38
N SER A 8 14.22 -0.99 -1.16
CA SER A 8 14.99 -2.21 -1.32
C SER A 8 15.97 -2.02 -2.47
N LEU A 9 15.69 -2.61 -3.63
CA LEU A 9 16.46 -2.51 -4.85
C LEU A 9 15.60 -1.92 -5.98
N PHE A 10 16.23 -1.72 -7.13
CA PHE A 10 15.58 -1.11 -8.27
C PHE A 10 14.58 -2.06 -8.93
N GLU A 11 14.87 -3.35 -8.92
CA GLU A 11 14.12 -4.42 -9.57
C GLU A 11 12.96 -4.97 -8.73
N ASP A 12 13.04 -4.90 -7.39
CA ASP A 12 12.18 -5.68 -6.48
C ASP A 12 11.17 -4.84 -5.70
N SER A 13 10.94 -3.57 -6.09
CA SER A 13 10.10 -2.65 -5.32
C SER A 13 8.66 -3.16 -5.16
N ALA A 14 8.14 -3.93 -6.13
CA ALA A 14 6.81 -4.52 -6.06
C ALA A 14 6.76 -5.64 -5.01
N GLU A 15 7.67 -6.60 -5.11
CA GLU A 15 7.76 -7.77 -4.25
C GLU A 15 8.11 -7.39 -2.82
N TYR A 16 8.99 -6.40 -2.65
CA TYR A 16 9.36 -5.85 -1.36
C TYR A 16 8.15 -5.22 -0.66
N GLY A 17 7.44 -4.31 -1.34
CA GLY A 17 6.23 -3.68 -0.79
C GLY A 17 5.11 -4.68 -0.52
N TYR A 18 4.98 -5.71 -1.36
CA TYR A 18 4.06 -6.81 -1.14
C TYR A 18 4.42 -7.63 0.10
N GLY A 19 5.71 -7.92 0.32
CA GLY A 19 6.20 -8.57 1.55
C GLY A 19 5.88 -7.75 2.81
N VAL A 20 6.05 -6.43 2.76
CA VAL A 20 5.66 -5.52 3.86
C VAL A 20 4.15 -5.57 4.11
N THR A 21 3.35 -5.57 3.04
CA THR A 21 1.89 -5.67 3.11
C THR A 21 1.48 -6.98 3.81
N LYS A 22 2.03 -8.12 3.38
CA LYS A 22 1.80 -9.43 4.02
C LYS A 22 2.25 -9.50 5.46
N ALA A 23 3.38 -8.89 5.79
CA ALA A 23 3.84 -8.80 7.18
C ALA A 23 2.83 -8.03 8.05
N ASN A 24 2.28 -6.92 7.56
CA ASN A 24 1.27 -6.15 8.27
C ASN A 24 -0.04 -6.92 8.43
N GLU A 25 -0.50 -7.64 7.40
CA GLU A 25 -1.66 -8.54 7.51
C GLU A 25 -1.46 -9.63 8.58
N VAL A 26 -0.28 -10.24 8.64
CA VAL A 26 0.04 -11.27 9.66
C VAL A 26 0.03 -10.67 11.06
N LYS A 27 0.67 -9.52 11.26
CA LYS A 27 0.67 -8.83 12.55
C LYS A 27 -0.75 -8.42 12.97
N ARG A 28 -1.56 -7.93 12.03
CA ARG A 28 -2.95 -7.52 12.29
C ARG A 28 -3.84 -8.71 12.65
N ARG A 29 -3.70 -9.86 11.96
CA ARG A 29 -4.38 -11.11 12.37
C ARG A 29 -3.96 -11.59 13.76
N ARG A 30 -2.68 -11.42 14.11
CA ARG A 30 -2.19 -11.72 15.47
C ARG A 30 -2.82 -10.80 16.50
N LEU A 31 -2.91 -9.50 16.22
CA LEU A 31 -3.62 -8.53 17.04
C LEU A 31 -5.09 -8.93 17.22
N GLU A 32 -5.81 -9.25 16.14
CA GLU A 32 -7.21 -9.69 16.21
C GLU A 32 -7.39 -10.89 17.15
N SER A 33 -6.50 -11.89 17.04
CA SER A 33 -6.52 -13.07 17.91
C SER A 33 -6.24 -12.69 19.38
N ASN A 34 -5.29 -11.80 19.62
CA ASN A 34 -4.96 -11.32 20.97
C ASN A 34 -6.13 -10.52 21.57
N VAL A 35 -6.82 -9.70 20.78
CA VAL A 35 -7.99 -8.93 21.21
C VAL A 35 -9.12 -9.86 21.63
N GLN A 36 -9.44 -10.87 20.82
CA GLN A 36 -10.45 -11.89 21.15
C GLN A 36 -10.11 -12.62 22.46
N ALA A 37 -8.84 -13.00 22.66
CA ALA A 37 -8.38 -13.63 23.89
C ALA A 37 -8.46 -12.69 25.11
N ALA A 38 -8.08 -11.42 24.94
CA ALA A 38 -8.15 -10.42 26.00
C ALA A 38 -9.59 -10.14 26.45
N MET A 39 -10.57 -10.15 25.54
CA MET A 39 -11.98 -10.00 25.87
C MET A 39 -12.50 -11.14 26.77
N GLN A 40 -11.97 -12.35 26.62
CA GLN A 40 -12.32 -13.52 27.44
C GLN A 40 -11.52 -13.60 28.75
N SER A 41 -10.43 -12.86 28.87
CA SER A 41 -9.58 -12.86 30.06
C SER A 41 -10.27 -12.22 31.27
N ALA A 42 -10.00 -12.78 32.45
CA ALA A 42 -10.41 -12.21 33.73
C ALA A 42 -9.53 -10.99 34.06
N GLY A 43 -10.10 -9.99 34.74
CA GLY A 43 -9.38 -8.80 35.18
C GLY A 43 -9.10 -7.75 34.09
N VAL A 44 -9.73 -7.86 32.93
CA VAL A 44 -9.78 -6.80 31.91
C VAL A 44 -11.03 -5.95 32.15
N SER A 45 -10.88 -4.62 32.16
CA SER A 45 -11.99 -3.70 32.45
C SER A 45 -13.10 -3.76 31.40
N ALA A 46 -14.34 -3.46 31.82
CA ALA A 46 -15.48 -3.40 30.91
C ALA A 46 -15.31 -2.31 29.84
N GLU A 47 -14.65 -1.21 30.18
CA GLU A 47 -14.33 -0.12 29.26
C GLU A 47 -13.40 -0.60 28.13
N LEU A 48 -12.29 -1.26 28.48
CA LEU A 48 -11.35 -1.78 27.49
C LEU A 48 -11.99 -2.88 26.62
N LYS A 49 -12.81 -3.77 27.20
CA LYS A 49 -13.57 -4.77 26.44
C LYS A 49 -14.53 -4.12 25.45
N GLY A 50 -15.23 -3.06 25.84
CA GLY A 50 -16.13 -2.32 24.95
C GLY A 50 -15.40 -1.66 23.78
N CYS A 51 -14.20 -1.10 24.00
CA CYS A 51 -13.38 -0.56 22.91
C CYS A 51 -12.88 -1.67 21.97
N MET A 52 -12.44 -2.81 22.52
CA MET A 52 -12.01 -3.97 21.75
C MET A 52 -13.12 -4.55 20.86
N GLU A 53 -14.35 -4.63 21.38
CA GLU A 53 -15.51 -5.10 20.63
C GLU A 53 -15.85 -4.15 19.47
N LYS A 54 -15.86 -2.84 19.73
CA LYS A 54 -16.06 -1.83 18.68
C LYS A 54 -14.98 -1.93 17.60
N TRP A 55 -13.73 -2.09 17.99
CA TRP A 55 -12.62 -2.22 17.05
C TRP A 55 -12.76 -3.47 16.16
N LEU A 56 -13.16 -4.62 16.72
CA LEU A 56 -13.40 -5.83 15.92
C LEU A 56 -14.54 -5.63 14.91
N ALA A 57 -15.58 -4.87 15.27
CA ALA A 57 -16.70 -4.58 14.38
C ALA A 57 -16.36 -3.56 13.28
N SER A 58 -15.38 -2.68 13.50
CA SER A 58 -14.99 -1.59 12.59
C SER A 58 -13.57 -1.72 12.06
N LYS A 59 -13.00 -2.93 12.01
CA LYS A 59 -11.56 -3.15 11.78
C LYS A 59 -11.02 -2.66 10.42
N ASP A 60 -11.90 -2.49 9.44
CA ASP A 60 -11.55 -2.01 8.10
C ASP A 60 -11.87 -0.52 7.92
N ASP A 61 -12.47 0.13 8.92
CA ASP A 61 -12.75 1.56 8.94
C ASP A 61 -11.57 2.31 9.58
N LYS A 62 -10.85 3.07 8.76
CA LYS A 62 -9.66 3.81 9.18
C LYS A 62 -9.96 4.85 10.25
N GLU A 63 -11.02 5.64 10.07
CA GLU A 63 -11.36 6.73 10.99
C GLU A 63 -11.79 6.18 12.34
N ALA A 64 -12.60 5.11 12.32
CA ALA A 64 -13.01 4.42 13.55
C ALA A 64 -11.81 3.78 14.26
N CYS A 65 -10.92 3.09 13.53
CA CYS A 65 -9.72 2.49 14.11
C CYS A 65 -8.77 3.51 14.72
N ASP A 66 -8.56 4.66 14.08
CA ASP A 66 -7.68 5.72 14.58
C ASP A 66 -8.25 6.34 15.88
N ALA A 67 -9.56 6.61 15.92
CA ALA A 67 -10.22 7.11 17.12
C ALA A 67 -10.16 6.09 18.28
N LEU A 68 -10.39 4.81 17.98
CA LEU A 68 -10.30 3.73 18.97
C LEU A 68 -8.87 3.50 19.46
N PHE A 69 -7.88 3.67 18.59
CA PHE A 69 -6.47 3.56 18.98
C PHE A 69 -6.11 4.58 20.05
N GLU A 70 -6.46 5.85 19.87
CA GLU A 70 -6.19 6.90 20.86
C GLU A 70 -6.94 6.67 22.18
N GLN A 71 -8.15 6.11 22.14
CA GLN A 71 -8.91 5.71 23.34
C GLN A 71 -8.29 4.50 24.06
N MET A 72 -7.88 3.48 23.31
CA MET A 72 -7.35 2.23 23.86
C MET A 72 -5.94 2.39 24.40
N LYS A 73 -5.12 3.27 23.83
CA LYS A 73 -3.71 3.47 24.21
C LYS A 73 -3.48 3.69 25.73
N PRO A 74 -4.17 4.60 26.43
CA PRO A 74 -4.01 4.74 27.88
C PRO A 74 -4.53 3.53 28.67
N LEU A 75 -5.62 2.90 28.22
CA LEU A 75 -6.21 1.72 28.86
C LEU A 75 -5.28 0.50 28.78
N LEU A 76 -4.73 0.24 27.59
CA LEU A 76 -3.74 -0.80 27.34
C LEU A 76 -2.48 -0.58 28.18
N ALA A 77 -2.06 0.68 28.38
CA ALA A 77 -0.91 0.99 29.23
C ALA A 77 -1.19 0.71 30.72
N LYS A 78 -2.39 1.08 31.20
CA LYS A 78 -2.83 0.90 32.59
C LYS A 78 -3.02 -0.57 32.96
N GLU A 79 -3.57 -1.37 32.05
CA GLU A 79 -3.92 -2.77 32.29
C GLU A 79 -2.85 -3.76 31.79
N ALA A 80 -1.68 -3.28 31.38
CA ALA A 80 -0.57 -4.08 30.83
C ALA A 80 0.00 -5.16 31.77
N ALA A 81 -0.36 -5.13 33.06
CA ALA A 81 0.00 -6.20 34.00
C ALA A 81 -0.73 -7.52 33.68
N ASN A 82 -1.90 -7.46 33.04
CA ASN A 82 -2.59 -8.64 32.54
C ASN A 82 -1.88 -9.16 31.29
N PRO A 83 -1.42 -10.43 31.25
CA PRO A 83 -0.71 -10.98 30.09
C PRO A 83 -1.50 -10.90 28.78
N ALA A 84 -2.83 -11.03 28.84
CA ALA A 84 -3.67 -10.93 27.64
C ALA A 84 -3.73 -9.50 27.10
N VAL A 85 -3.80 -8.50 27.99
CA VAL A 85 -3.75 -7.07 27.60
C VAL A 85 -2.36 -6.70 27.09
N LYS A 86 -1.31 -7.22 27.71
CA LYS A 86 0.07 -7.03 27.24
C LYS A 86 0.24 -7.53 25.80
N ALA A 87 -0.29 -8.71 25.48
CA ALA A 87 -0.23 -9.25 24.12
C ALA A 87 -0.95 -8.37 23.09
N VAL A 88 -2.02 -7.67 23.47
CA VAL A 88 -2.67 -6.66 22.61
C VAL A 88 -1.80 -5.42 22.49
N LYS A 89 -1.25 -4.93 23.61
CA LYS A 89 -0.37 -3.75 23.65
C LYS A 89 0.87 -3.91 22.77
N ASP A 90 1.47 -5.10 22.76
CA ASP A 90 2.68 -5.41 21.98
C ASP A 90 2.47 -5.29 20.46
N TYR A 91 1.21 -5.31 19.99
CA TYR A 91 0.81 -5.11 18.59
C TYR A 91 -0.12 -3.88 18.41
N ALA A 92 -0.13 -2.95 19.37
CA ALA A 92 -1.05 -1.81 19.34
C ALA A 92 -0.83 -0.87 18.14
N ASP A 93 0.35 -0.90 17.52
CA ASP A 93 0.66 -0.18 16.29
C ASP A 93 -0.16 -0.66 15.08
N MET A 94 -0.76 -1.86 15.15
CA MET A 94 -1.64 -2.42 14.12
C MET A 94 -3.14 -2.19 14.39
N LEU A 95 -3.49 -1.44 15.45
CA LEU A 95 -4.88 -1.02 15.71
C LEU A 95 -5.39 -0.10 14.57
N PRO A 96 -4.65 0.94 14.16
CA PRO A 96 -4.94 1.70 12.94
C PRO A 96 -4.97 0.83 11.67
N VAL A 97 -5.70 1.28 10.65
CA VAL A 97 -5.61 0.70 9.30
C VAL A 97 -4.35 1.22 8.63
N ILE A 98 -3.36 0.34 8.46
CA ILE A 98 -2.11 0.66 7.78
C ILE A 98 -2.29 0.49 6.26
N THR A 99 -2.05 1.57 5.53
CA THR A 99 -2.00 1.56 4.05
C THR A 99 -0.55 1.45 3.59
N THR A 100 -0.24 0.52 2.70
CA THR A 100 1.09 0.38 2.09
C THR A 100 1.02 0.79 0.61
N TRP A 101 1.83 1.78 0.25
CA TRP A 101 2.01 2.24 -1.13
C TRP A 101 3.36 1.80 -1.66
N LEU A 102 3.35 1.21 -2.86
CA LEU A 102 4.50 0.83 -3.64
C LEU A 102 4.65 1.90 -4.72
N TYR A 103 5.79 2.55 -4.82
CA TYR A 103 5.97 3.60 -5.82
C TYR A 103 7.34 3.53 -6.46
N GLY A 104 7.41 3.96 -7.72
CA GLY A 104 8.64 3.99 -8.50
C GLY A 104 8.45 4.66 -9.84
N GLY A 105 9.55 4.88 -10.56
CA GLY A 105 9.54 5.50 -11.88
C GLY A 105 9.16 4.55 -13.01
N ASP A 106 9.03 5.08 -14.22
CA ASP A 106 8.72 4.27 -15.40
C ASP A 106 9.78 3.21 -15.74
N GLY A 107 11.07 3.51 -15.54
CA GLY A 107 12.14 2.53 -15.74
C GLY A 107 12.01 1.28 -14.87
N TRP A 108 11.45 1.41 -13.65
CA TRP A 108 11.12 0.26 -12.82
C TRP A 108 9.89 -0.47 -13.36
N ALA A 109 8.75 0.23 -13.44
CA ALA A 109 7.45 -0.38 -13.70
C ALA A 109 7.32 -0.97 -15.12
N TYR A 110 7.94 -0.32 -16.11
CA TYR A 110 7.82 -0.75 -17.50
C TYR A 110 8.91 -1.75 -17.88
N ASP A 111 10.10 -1.65 -17.29
CA ASP A 111 11.28 -2.45 -17.64
C ASP A 111 11.70 -3.46 -16.57
N ILE A 112 12.61 -3.09 -15.66
CA ILE A 112 13.36 -4.05 -14.85
C ILE A 112 12.50 -4.75 -13.79
N GLY A 113 11.55 -4.03 -13.19
CA GLY A 113 10.64 -4.56 -12.16
C GLY A 113 9.27 -4.97 -12.71
N PHE A 114 9.07 -4.94 -14.03
CA PHE A 114 7.76 -5.25 -14.62
C PHE A 114 7.27 -6.66 -14.29
N GLY A 115 8.15 -7.66 -14.29
CA GLY A 115 7.77 -9.04 -13.96
C GLY A 115 7.25 -9.17 -12.53
N GLY A 116 7.92 -8.51 -11.59
CA GLY A 116 7.50 -8.44 -10.19
C GLY A 116 6.19 -7.69 -10.01
N LEU A 117 6.07 -6.53 -10.67
CA LEU A 117 4.86 -5.72 -10.67
C LEU A 117 3.65 -6.48 -11.20
N ASP A 118 3.79 -7.15 -12.35
CA ASP A 118 2.74 -7.98 -12.94
C ASP A 118 2.31 -9.09 -11.98
N HIS A 119 3.25 -9.80 -11.36
CA HIS A 119 2.95 -10.85 -10.39
C HIS A 119 2.21 -10.32 -9.15
N VAL A 120 2.67 -9.21 -8.58
CA VAL A 120 2.06 -8.60 -7.39
C VAL A 120 0.66 -8.10 -7.69
N LEU A 121 0.45 -7.45 -8.84
CA LEU A 121 -0.88 -7.03 -9.26
C LEU A 121 -1.81 -8.23 -9.55
N ALA A 122 -1.28 -9.29 -10.15
CA ALA A 122 -2.02 -10.53 -10.42
C ALA A 122 -2.41 -11.33 -9.17
N SER A 123 -1.76 -11.07 -8.02
CA SER A 123 -2.10 -11.73 -6.75
C SER A 123 -3.55 -11.49 -6.31
N GLY A 124 -4.15 -10.36 -6.72
CA GLY A 124 -5.47 -9.93 -6.28
C GLY A 124 -5.52 -9.35 -4.87
N ASP A 125 -4.38 -9.25 -4.19
CA ASP A 125 -4.29 -8.67 -2.85
C ASP A 125 -4.40 -7.15 -2.85
N ASN A 126 -4.75 -6.58 -1.71
CA ASN A 126 -4.94 -5.15 -1.54
C ASN A 126 -3.59 -4.41 -1.47
N VAL A 127 -3.04 -4.09 -2.64
CA VAL A 127 -1.80 -3.33 -2.84
C VAL A 127 -2.06 -2.05 -3.62
N LYS A 128 -1.32 -0.98 -3.31
CA LYS A 128 -1.44 0.33 -3.99
C LYS A 128 -0.14 0.66 -4.69
N VAL A 129 -0.15 0.65 -6.02
CA VAL A 129 1.01 1.00 -6.84
C VAL A 129 0.84 2.40 -7.39
N LEU A 130 1.90 3.20 -7.35
CA LEU A 130 1.99 4.51 -7.97
C LEU A 130 3.21 4.58 -8.89
N VAL A 131 2.96 4.69 -10.19
CA VAL A 131 4.04 4.84 -11.19
C VAL A 131 4.21 6.30 -11.57
N LEU A 132 5.38 6.86 -11.26
CA LEU A 132 5.77 8.21 -11.67
C LEU A 132 6.39 8.15 -13.06
N ASP A 133 5.55 8.30 -14.08
CA ASP A 133 5.95 8.11 -15.48
C ASP A 133 6.59 9.37 -16.07
N THR A 134 7.92 9.38 -16.13
CA THR A 134 8.71 10.45 -16.75
C THR A 134 9.09 10.15 -18.20
N GLU A 135 8.66 8.99 -18.70
CA GLU A 135 8.95 8.48 -20.04
C GLU A 135 10.45 8.31 -20.36
N MET A 136 11.30 8.22 -19.33
CA MET A 136 12.74 7.99 -19.43
C MET A 136 13.33 7.59 -18.07
N TYR A 137 14.55 7.05 -18.09
CA TYR A 137 15.33 6.88 -16.86
C TYR A 137 15.91 8.22 -16.42
N ALA A 138 15.09 9.04 -15.76
CA ALA A 138 15.46 10.41 -15.39
C ALA A 138 16.72 10.47 -14.52
N ASN A 139 16.80 9.61 -13.49
CA ASN A 139 17.90 9.63 -12.51
C ASN A 139 19.28 9.34 -13.13
N THR A 140 19.37 8.40 -14.08
CA THR A 140 20.64 8.01 -14.71
C THR A 140 21.00 8.88 -15.92
N GLY A 141 20.27 9.97 -16.13
CA GLY A 141 20.55 10.98 -17.15
C GLY A 141 19.83 10.74 -18.48
N GLY A 142 18.59 10.25 -18.45
CA GLY A 142 17.66 10.28 -19.58
C GLY A 142 17.85 9.17 -20.60
N GLN A 143 18.04 7.92 -20.15
CA GLN A 143 18.01 6.75 -21.02
C GLN A 143 16.58 6.42 -21.46
N GLN A 144 16.44 5.88 -22.67
CA GLN A 144 15.18 5.38 -23.19
C GLN A 144 14.63 4.25 -22.29
N SER A 145 13.33 4.29 -21.98
CA SER A 145 12.56 3.21 -21.35
C SER A 145 11.51 2.64 -22.30
N LYS A 146 10.85 1.54 -21.92
CA LYS A 146 9.64 1.10 -22.65
C LYS A 146 8.47 2.08 -22.52
N ALA A 147 8.53 3.02 -21.57
CA ALA A 147 7.55 4.10 -21.42
C ALA A 147 7.83 5.30 -22.33
N THR A 148 9.05 5.45 -22.88
CA THR A 148 9.38 6.52 -23.83
C THR A 148 8.44 6.50 -25.04
N GLN A 149 7.98 7.66 -25.48
CA GLN A 149 7.08 7.79 -26.64
C GLN A 149 7.78 7.49 -27.97
N MET A 150 7.00 7.16 -29.00
CA MET A 150 7.54 7.03 -30.36
C MET A 150 8.17 8.35 -30.80
N SER A 151 9.28 8.27 -31.52
CA SER A 151 10.06 9.40 -32.06
C SER A 151 10.75 10.29 -31.01
N ALA A 152 10.52 10.08 -29.71
CA ALA A 152 11.22 10.81 -28.67
C ALA A 152 12.72 10.47 -28.67
N VAL A 153 13.55 11.50 -28.53
CA VAL A 153 15.01 11.37 -28.49
C VAL A 153 15.46 11.25 -27.04
N ALA A 154 16.21 10.20 -26.74
CA ALA A 154 16.79 9.90 -25.43
C ALA A 154 18.14 9.19 -25.61
N LYS A 155 18.91 8.97 -24.53
CA LYS A 155 20.10 8.10 -24.64
C LYS A 155 19.65 6.69 -25.05
N PHE A 156 20.42 6.09 -25.97
CA PHE A 156 20.06 4.85 -26.70
C PHE A 156 18.93 4.98 -27.73
N ALA A 157 18.42 6.20 -27.95
CA ALA A 157 17.39 6.53 -28.93
C ALA A 157 17.75 7.83 -29.67
N ALA A 158 19.01 7.99 -30.09
CA ALA A 158 19.50 9.24 -30.70
C ALA A 158 18.76 9.61 -32.00
N GLY A 159 18.34 8.61 -32.78
CA GLY A 159 17.49 8.78 -33.97
C GLY A 159 15.98 8.78 -33.68
N GLY A 160 15.59 8.92 -32.41
CA GLY A 160 14.22 8.74 -31.95
C GLY A 160 13.87 7.27 -31.68
N LYS A 161 13.03 7.02 -30.66
CA LYS A 161 12.53 5.67 -30.36
C LYS A 161 11.61 5.18 -31.47
N ARG A 162 11.93 4.02 -32.05
CA ARG A 162 11.18 3.45 -33.18
C ARG A 162 9.81 2.88 -32.80
N MET A 163 9.68 2.35 -31.58
CA MET A 163 8.48 1.64 -31.13
C MET A 163 7.56 2.55 -30.32
N MET A 164 6.26 2.26 -30.35
CA MET A 164 5.28 2.94 -29.48
C MET A 164 5.58 2.70 -28.00
N LYS A 165 5.08 3.60 -27.15
CA LYS A 165 5.06 3.42 -25.69
C LYS A 165 4.35 2.11 -25.37
N LYS A 166 4.93 1.31 -24.46
CA LYS A 166 4.23 0.15 -23.89
C LYS A 166 3.02 0.66 -23.12
N ASP A 167 1.84 0.10 -23.36
CA ASP A 167 0.62 0.49 -22.65
C ASP A 167 0.47 -0.34 -21.38
N LEU A 168 1.11 0.10 -20.28
CA LEU A 168 1.09 -0.61 -19.00
C LEU A 168 -0.32 -0.69 -18.42
N GLY A 169 -1.09 0.40 -18.51
CA GLY A 169 -2.47 0.43 -18.05
C GLY A 169 -3.33 -0.61 -18.76
N ARG A 170 -3.22 -0.71 -20.09
CA ARG A 170 -3.94 -1.75 -20.85
C ARG A 170 -3.48 -3.17 -20.53
N VAL A 171 -2.21 -3.38 -20.23
CA VAL A 171 -1.72 -4.68 -19.76
C VAL A 171 -2.38 -5.04 -18.42
N ALA A 172 -2.43 -4.11 -17.47
CA ALA A 172 -3.07 -4.32 -16.18
C ALA A 172 -4.59 -4.53 -16.30
N MET A 173 -5.27 -3.78 -17.19
CA MET A 173 -6.72 -3.94 -17.44
C MET A 173 -7.11 -5.31 -18.02
N ASN A 174 -6.16 -6.14 -18.49
CA ASN A 174 -6.46 -7.52 -18.88
C ASN A 174 -6.82 -8.39 -17.66
N TYR A 175 -6.37 -8.01 -16.46
CA TYR A 175 -6.86 -8.57 -15.21
C TYR A 175 -8.15 -7.83 -14.81
N LYS A 176 -9.25 -8.58 -14.65
CA LYS A 176 -10.59 -8.00 -14.44
C LYS A 176 -10.80 -7.33 -13.07
N ASN A 177 -9.84 -7.49 -12.16
CA ASN A 177 -9.92 -7.11 -10.76
C ASN A 177 -8.78 -6.17 -10.32
N ILE A 178 -8.15 -5.48 -11.27
CA ILE A 178 -7.19 -4.41 -10.98
C ILE A 178 -7.89 -3.07 -11.22
N TYR A 179 -7.87 -2.19 -10.22
CA TYR A 179 -8.20 -0.79 -10.41
C TYR A 179 -7.05 -0.11 -11.15
N VAL A 180 -7.31 0.44 -12.34
CA VAL A 180 -6.28 1.08 -13.16
C VAL A 180 -6.72 2.50 -13.47
N ALA A 181 -5.85 3.47 -13.23
CA ALA A 181 -6.11 4.86 -13.61
C ALA A 181 -4.87 5.55 -14.17
N SER A 182 -5.09 6.57 -14.99
CA SER A 182 -4.03 7.46 -15.49
C SER A 182 -4.41 8.88 -15.16
N VAL A 183 -3.51 9.60 -14.50
CA VAL A 183 -3.76 10.95 -13.98
C VAL A 183 -2.67 11.91 -14.43
N SER A 184 -3.04 13.18 -14.54
CA SER A 184 -2.11 14.28 -14.69
C SER A 184 -2.54 15.41 -13.78
N MET A 185 -1.74 15.68 -12.74
CA MET A 185 -2.03 16.74 -11.78
C MET A 185 -2.13 18.12 -12.43
N VAL A 186 -1.39 18.35 -13.52
CA VAL A 186 -1.39 19.63 -14.24
C VAL A 186 -2.64 19.77 -15.10
N ALA A 187 -3.16 18.66 -15.65
CA ALA A 187 -4.35 18.68 -16.48
C ALA A 187 -5.63 18.80 -15.63
N ASP A 188 -5.74 18.00 -14.58
CA ASP A 188 -6.89 18.02 -13.65
C ASP A 188 -6.47 17.56 -12.24
N PRO A 189 -6.20 18.50 -11.32
CA PRO A 189 -5.87 18.17 -9.94
C PRO A 189 -7.00 17.48 -9.17
N ARG A 190 -8.27 17.76 -9.51
CA ARG A 190 -9.41 17.17 -8.79
C ARG A 190 -9.54 15.70 -9.14
N HIS A 191 -9.52 15.40 -10.44
CA HIS A 191 -9.49 14.02 -10.92
C HIS A 191 -8.31 13.23 -10.34
N ALA A 192 -7.12 13.84 -10.23
CA ALA A 192 -5.97 13.18 -9.61
C ALA A 192 -6.19 12.84 -8.12
N ILE A 193 -6.85 13.73 -7.36
CA ILE A 193 -7.20 13.48 -5.95
C ILE A 193 -8.24 12.37 -5.86
N ASP A 194 -9.30 12.44 -6.67
CA ASP A 194 -10.39 11.46 -6.68
C ASP A 194 -9.85 10.06 -6.99
N VAL A 195 -9.01 9.93 -8.02
CA VAL A 195 -8.37 8.66 -8.38
C VAL A 195 -7.49 8.10 -7.26
N LEU A 196 -6.73 8.94 -6.56
CA LEU A 196 -5.88 8.49 -5.45
C LEU A 196 -6.74 8.00 -4.27
N MET A 197 -7.87 8.66 -4.01
CA MET A 197 -8.83 8.21 -3.00
C MET A 197 -9.48 6.89 -3.41
N ASP A 198 -9.99 6.79 -4.63
CA ASP A 198 -10.62 5.57 -5.17
C ASP A 198 -9.64 4.40 -5.15
N ALA A 199 -8.40 4.61 -5.60
CA ALA A 199 -7.35 3.61 -5.55
C ALA A 199 -7.09 3.14 -4.12
N ASN A 200 -7.02 4.07 -3.15
CA ASN A 200 -6.80 3.79 -1.74
C ASN A 200 -7.94 2.96 -1.12
N PHE A 201 -9.19 3.26 -1.45
CA PHE A 201 -10.37 2.56 -0.91
C PHE A 201 -10.71 1.26 -1.64
N TYR A 202 -10.23 1.06 -2.87
CA TYR A 202 -10.43 -0.18 -3.60
C TYR A 202 -9.86 -1.37 -2.81
N ASN A 203 -10.70 -2.38 -2.53
CA ASN A 203 -10.25 -3.58 -1.81
C ASN A 203 -9.63 -4.60 -2.76
N GLY A 204 -8.46 -4.27 -3.28
CA GLY A 204 -7.74 -5.07 -4.27
C GLY A 204 -6.52 -4.31 -4.82
N PRO A 205 -5.88 -4.85 -5.86
CA PRO A 205 -4.71 -4.23 -6.48
C PRO A 205 -5.11 -2.96 -7.23
N SER A 206 -4.38 -1.88 -6.99
CA SER A 206 -4.55 -0.59 -7.67
C SER A 206 -3.25 -0.16 -8.34
N LEU A 207 -3.35 0.36 -9.58
CA LEU A 207 -2.25 0.91 -10.39
C LEU A 207 -2.57 2.31 -10.91
#